data_AF-A0A9P0I8J5-F1
#
_entry.id   AF-A0A9P0I8J5-F1
#
_cell.length_a   1.000
_cell.length_b   1.000
_cell.length_c   1.000
_cell.angle_alpha   90.00
_cell.angle_beta   90.00
_cell.angle_gamma   90.00
#
_symmetry.space_group_name_H-M   'P 1'
#
loop_
_entity.id
_entity.type
_entity.pdbx_description
1 polymer ?
#
loop_
_entity_poly.entity_id
_entity_poly.type
_entity_poly.pdbx_seq_one_letter_code
_entity_poly.pdbx_strand_id
1 'polypeptide(L)'
;MVFTRPSDIPFPKTWHRFSSDKGPLRIQDLTDDLFDEAVELLTRYFMRDEPPCKYIGIQNYPSAMKELQKLWRSPLKEHLSLVCVEDNDDQPPKVVGVNVLTVVCKEDKEEPFHTEDKIWAQLFGAVDLVTRSVDVFERYGVDKYLTAYGLVVDPSWRGCGVGKELLLARIPLCKALNIKVTATVFTAGASQAVAKKAGFVIFLK
;
A
#
# COMPACT_ATOMS: atom_id res chain seq x y z
N MET A 1 -2.11 -10.65 17.21
CA MET A 1 -0.68 -11.01 17.23
C MET A 1 0.00 -10.24 16.11
N VAL A 2 1.00 -9.40 16.40
CA VAL A 2 1.66 -8.62 15.34
C VAL A 2 2.40 -9.58 14.39
N PHE A 3 1.99 -9.60 13.12
CA PHE A 3 2.65 -10.41 12.10
C PHE A 3 4.11 -9.98 11.96
N THR A 4 5.02 -10.96 11.92
CA THR A 4 6.45 -10.69 11.73
C THR A 4 6.92 -11.40 10.46
N ARG A 5 7.61 -10.69 9.58
CA ARG A 5 8.22 -11.28 8.37
C ARG A 5 9.19 -12.40 8.78
N PRO A 6 9.03 -13.63 8.25
CA PRO A 6 9.98 -14.72 8.50
C PRO A 6 11.40 -14.35 8.07
N SER A 7 12.39 -14.65 8.92
CA SER A 7 13.80 -14.27 8.71
C SER A 7 14.52 -15.08 7.63
N ASP A 8 13.94 -16.22 7.22
CA ASP A 8 14.43 -17.06 6.13
C ASP A 8 14.09 -16.51 4.74
N ILE A 9 13.18 -15.53 4.65
CA ILE A 9 12.88 -14.82 3.41
C ILE A 9 13.91 -13.71 3.24
N PRO A 10 14.75 -13.74 2.18
CA PRO A 10 15.76 -12.72 1.95
C PRO A 10 15.16 -11.31 1.92
N PHE A 11 15.90 -10.34 2.47
CA PHE A 11 15.54 -8.93 2.45
C PHE A 11 16.81 -8.07 2.24
N PRO A 12 16.81 -7.12 1.28
CA PRO A 12 15.76 -6.89 0.29
C PRO A 12 15.73 -7.97 -0.79
N LYS A 13 14.55 -8.23 -1.33
CA LYS A 13 14.30 -9.14 -2.46
C LYS A 13 13.65 -8.40 -3.61
N THR A 14 14.12 -8.66 -4.83
CA THR A 14 13.41 -8.30 -6.05
C THR A 14 12.28 -9.31 -6.31
N TRP A 15 11.06 -8.81 -6.41
CA TRP A 15 9.85 -9.61 -6.63
C TRP A 15 9.45 -9.68 -8.09
N HIS A 16 9.77 -8.64 -8.87
CA HIS A 16 9.40 -8.58 -10.28
C HIS A 16 10.32 -7.62 -11.05
N ARG A 17 10.55 -7.90 -12.33
CA ARG A 17 11.20 -7.00 -13.30
C ARG A 17 10.32 -6.89 -14.53
N PHE A 18 10.23 -5.69 -15.08
CA PHE A 18 9.47 -5.41 -16.29
C PHE A 18 10.08 -4.22 -17.03
N SER A 19 9.63 -3.99 -18.25
CA SER A 19 10.04 -2.83 -19.03
C SER A 19 8.84 -1.94 -19.32
N SER A 20 9.09 -0.66 -19.38
CA SER A 20 8.15 0.34 -19.86
C SER A 20 8.76 1.09 -21.04
N ASP A 21 7.97 1.93 -21.71
CA ASP A 21 8.46 2.82 -22.77
C ASP A 21 9.55 3.79 -22.30
N LYS A 22 9.75 3.93 -20.98
CA LYS A 22 10.73 4.81 -20.35
C LYS A 22 11.97 4.09 -19.84
N GLY A 23 12.03 2.76 -20.00
CA GLY A 23 13.15 1.94 -19.59
C GLY A 23 12.77 0.78 -18.67
N PRO A 24 13.78 0.00 -18.24
CA PRO A 24 13.61 -1.15 -17.36
C PRO A 24 13.30 -0.70 -15.93
N LEU A 25 12.38 -1.41 -15.29
CA LEU A 25 11.91 -1.17 -13.94
C LEU A 25 11.94 -2.47 -13.13
N ARG A 26 12.17 -2.35 -11.83
CA ARG A 26 12.06 -3.47 -10.90
C ARG A 26 11.17 -3.13 -9.71
N ILE A 27 10.48 -4.13 -9.21
CA ILE A 27 9.76 -4.08 -7.95
C ILE A 27 10.50 -4.93 -6.94
N GLN A 28 10.82 -4.32 -5.81
CA GLN A 28 11.54 -4.94 -4.71
C GLN A 28 10.91 -4.58 -3.37
N ASP A 29 11.39 -5.21 -2.32
CA ASP A 29 11.15 -4.75 -0.95
C ASP A 29 11.56 -3.28 -0.80
N LEU A 30 10.71 -2.49 -0.14
CA LEU A 30 11.08 -1.14 0.30
C LEU A 30 12.06 -1.24 1.46
N THR A 31 13.27 -0.74 1.26
CA THR A 31 14.34 -0.72 2.27
C THR A 31 14.28 0.55 3.12
N ASP A 32 14.86 0.46 4.32
CA ASP A 32 14.81 1.52 5.34
C ASP A 32 15.37 2.87 4.84
N ASP A 33 16.40 2.84 3.98
CA ASP A 33 16.99 4.03 3.37
C ASP A 33 16.05 4.76 2.40
N LEU A 34 15.03 4.08 1.88
CA LEU A 34 14.02 4.65 0.97
C LEU A 34 12.73 5.06 1.68
N PHE A 35 12.63 4.92 3.01
CA PHE A 35 11.38 5.23 3.74
C PHE A 35 10.98 6.70 3.61
N ASP A 36 11.95 7.62 3.70
CA ASP A 36 11.65 9.05 3.63
C ASP A 36 11.21 9.47 2.21
N GLU A 37 11.90 8.97 1.17
CA GLU A 37 11.50 9.21 -0.22
C GLU A 37 10.12 8.63 -0.52
N ALA A 38 9.81 7.44 0.00
CA ALA A 38 8.50 6.81 -0.14
C ALA A 38 7.38 7.63 0.51
N VAL A 39 7.59 8.10 1.74
CA VAL A 39 6.63 8.94 2.48
C VAL A 39 6.48 10.32 1.83
N GLU A 40 7.56 10.89 1.28
CA GLU A 40 7.50 12.13 0.52
C GLU A 40 6.65 11.96 -0.75
N LEU A 41 6.85 10.88 -1.51
CA LEU A 41 6.08 10.59 -2.71
C LEU A 41 4.58 10.45 -2.42
N LEU A 42 4.23 9.74 -1.33
CA LEU A 42 2.86 9.63 -0.84
C LEU A 42 2.31 11.00 -0.42
N THR A 43 3.05 11.75 0.38
CA THR A 43 2.62 13.09 0.84
C THR A 43 2.36 14.03 -0.34
N ARG A 44 3.23 14.00 -1.35
CA ARG A 44 3.16 14.92 -2.49
C ARG A 44 2.05 14.59 -3.47
N TYR A 45 1.85 13.30 -3.78
CA TYR A 45 0.97 12.91 -4.88
C TYR A 45 -0.24 12.09 -4.44
N PHE A 46 -0.12 11.25 -3.42
CA PHE A 46 -1.27 10.48 -2.91
C PHE A 46 -2.29 11.41 -2.26
N MET A 47 -1.88 12.32 -1.37
CA MET A 47 -2.80 13.25 -0.71
C MET A 47 -3.57 14.15 -1.69
N ARG A 48 -2.96 14.47 -2.83
CA ARG A 48 -3.59 15.30 -3.88
C ARG A 48 -4.65 14.55 -4.69
N ASP A 49 -4.39 13.26 -4.96
CA ASP A 49 -5.14 12.49 -5.94
C ASP A 49 -6.10 11.47 -5.30
N GLU A 50 -5.89 11.12 -4.02
CA GLU A 50 -6.72 10.18 -3.28
C GLU A 50 -8.06 10.83 -2.87
N PRO A 51 -9.23 10.23 -3.17
CA PRO A 51 -10.50 10.97 -3.12
C PRO A 51 -10.88 11.48 -1.71
N PRO A 52 -10.87 10.67 -0.64
CA PRO A 52 -11.00 11.15 0.73
C PRO A 52 -10.07 12.33 1.06
N CYS A 53 -8.77 12.23 0.76
CA CYS A 53 -7.81 13.32 1.03
C CYS A 53 -8.15 14.60 0.26
N LYS A 54 -8.46 14.46 -1.02
CA LYS A 54 -8.77 15.57 -1.93
C LYS A 54 -10.08 16.27 -1.56
N TYR A 55 -11.11 15.51 -1.22
CA TYR A 55 -12.43 16.03 -0.87
C TYR A 55 -12.40 16.83 0.44
N ILE A 56 -11.68 16.30 1.45
CA ILE A 56 -11.47 16.99 2.73
C ILE A 56 -10.53 18.20 2.56
N GLY A 57 -9.61 18.15 1.58
CA GLY A 57 -8.54 19.13 1.47
C GLY A 57 -7.54 18.98 2.61
N ILE A 58 -7.09 17.74 2.86
CA ILE A 58 -6.25 17.37 4.02
C ILE A 58 -5.00 18.24 4.17
N GLN A 59 -4.47 18.79 3.07
CA GLN A 59 -3.32 19.69 3.08
C GLN A 59 -3.51 20.96 3.91
N ASN A 60 -4.76 21.33 4.19
CA ASN A 60 -5.11 22.48 5.04
C ASN A 60 -5.11 22.14 6.54
N TYR A 61 -4.88 20.87 6.91
CA TYR A 61 -5.02 20.35 8.26
C TYR A 61 -3.73 19.62 8.70
N PRO A 62 -2.74 20.35 9.24
CA PRO A 62 -1.44 19.77 9.61
C PRO A 62 -1.50 18.60 10.61
N SER A 63 -2.52 18.56 11.49
CA SER A 63 -2.72 17.45 12.42
C SER A 63 -3.10 16.16 11.68
N ALA A 64 -4.11 16.22 10.80
CA ALA A 64 -4.54 15.08 9.99
C ALA A 64 -3.44 14.61 9.02
N MET A 65 -2.65 15.53 8.45
CA MET A 65 -1.49 15.16 7.64
C MET A 65 -0.46 14.36 8.43
N LYS A 66 -0.17 14.76 9.68
CA LYS A 66 0.76 14.04 10.56
C LYS A 66 0.23 12.65 10.90
N GLU A 67 -1.07 12.50 11.18
CA GLU A 67 -1.67 11.19 11.43
C GLU A 67 -1.61 10.29 10.18
N LEU A 68 -1.86 10.83 8.98
CA LEU A 68 -1.73 10.07 7.73
C LEU A 68 -0.28 9.63 7.46
N GLN A 69 0.70 10.52 7.69
CA GLN A 69 2.11 10.15 7.57
C GLN A 69 2.53 9.09 8.60
N LYS A 70 2.00 9.18 9.83
CA LYS A 70 2.21 8.18 10.88
C LYS A 70 1.60 6.83 10.49
N LEU A 71 0.40 6.83 9.91
CA LEU A 71 -0.25 5.64 9.37
C LEU A 71 0.61 4.96 8.30
N TRP A 72 1.28 5.72 7.43
CA TRP A 72 2.20 5.13 6.45
C TRP A 72 3.49 4.63 7.06
N ARG A 73 4.11 5.38 7.98
CA ARG A 73 5.41 5.04 8.56
C ARG A 73 5.37 3.79 9.44
N SER A 74 4.24 3.47 10.06
CA SER A 74 4.14 2.29 10.93
C SER A 74 4.36 0.97 10.15
N PRO A 75 3.61 0.68 9.06
CA PRO A 75 3.82 -0.52 8.25
C PRO A 75 5.17 -0.63 7.54
N LEU A 76 5.86 0.48 7.25
CA LEU A 76 7.16 0.40 6.55
C LEU A 76 8.16 -0.43 7.37
N LYS A 77 8.09 -0.33 8.70
CA LYS A 77 8.94 -1.08 9.63
C LYS A 77 8.64 -2.57 9.69
N GLU A 78 7.54 -3.03 9.10
CA GLU A 78 7.20 -4.45 9.02
C GLU A 78 7.95 -5.16 7.88
N HIS A 79 8.66 -4.40 7.02
CA HIS A 79 9.42 -4.91 5.88
C HIS A 79 8.54 -5.69 4.89
N LEU A 80 7.29 -5.25 4.70
CA LEU A 80 6.33 -5.86 3.77
C LEU A 80 6.01 -4.98 2.56
N SER A 81 6.31 -3.69 2.64
CA SER A 81 5.98 -2.71 1.62
C SER A 81 6.84 -2.89 0.37
N LEU A 82 6.26 -2.55 -0.79
CA LEU A 82 6.91 -2.70 -2.08
C LEU A 82 7.24 -1.34 -2.68
N VAL A 83 8.40 -1.27 -3.35
CA VAL A 83 8.85 -0.10 -4.10
C VAL A 83 9.14 -0.51 -5.54
N CYS A 84 8.72 0.33 -6.47
CA CYS A 84 9.16 0.28 -7.86
C CYS A 84 10.27 1.30 -8.05
N VAL A 85 11.40 0.87 -8.62
CA VAL A 85 12.54 1.73 -8.96
C VAL A 85 12.97 1.49 -10.40
N GLU A 86 13.71 2.44 -10.97
CA GLU A 86 14.45 2.20 -12.21
C GLU A 86 15.43 1.03 -12.02
N ASP A 87 15.46 0.07 -12.95
CA ASP A 87 16.32 -1.13 -12.83
C ASP A 87 17.73 -0.82 -13.34
N ASN A 88 18.45 -0.03 -12.56
CA ASN A 88 19.82 0.38 -12.83
C ASN A 88 20.64 0.37 -11.54
N ASP A 89 21.50 -0.64 -11.39
CA ASP A 89 22.33 -0.80 -10.19
C ASP A 89 23.58 0.10 -10.17
N ASP A 90 23.90 0.75 -11.29
CA ASP A 90 25.03 1.70 -11.39
C ASP A 90 24.68 3.09 -10.82
N GLN A 91 23.41 3.32 -10.47
CA GLN A 91 22.91 4.60 -9.95
C GLN A 91 22.12 4.40 -8.65
N PRO A 92 22.00 5.45 -7.81
CA PRO A 92 21.10 5.40 -6.66
C PRO A 92 19.68 5.03 -7.10
N PRO A 93 18.97 4.17 -6.34
CA PRO A 93 17.60 3.78 -6.67
C PRO A 93 16.71 5.02 -6.75
N LYS A 94 16.05 5.20 -7.89
CA LYS A 94 15.08 6.28 -8.06
C LYS A 94 13.67 5.74 -7.90
N VAL A 95 12.94 6.24 -6.91
CA VAL A 95 11.59 5.75 -6.61
C VAL A 95 10.60 6.19 -7.68
N VAL A 96 9.96 5.21 -8.31
CA VAL A 96 8.95 5.38 -9.35
C VAL A 96 7.54 5.21 -8.79
N GLY A 97 7.38 4.35 -7.79
CA GLY A 97 6.11 4.12 -7.13
C GLY A 97 6.27 3.29 -5.86
N VAL A 98 5.30 3.38 -4.97
CA VAL A 98 5.31 2.72 -3.66
C VAL A 98 3.95 2.10 -3.40
N ASN A 99 3.95 0.93 -2.77
CA ASN A 99 2.77 0.36 -2.14
C ASN A 99 3.06 0.03 -0.68
N VAL A 100 2.42 0.77 0.23
CA VAL A 100 2.49 0.57 1.69
C VAL A 100 1.61 -0.61 2.06
N LEU A 101 2.22 -1.66 2.60
CA LEU A 101 1.58 -2.95 2.89
C LEU A 101 1.73 -3.32 4.36
N THR A 102 0.71 -4.00 4.88
CA THR A 102 0.71 -4.61 6.22
C THR A 102 -0.10 -5.91 6.19
N VAL A 103 0.01 -6.73 7.23
CA VAL A 103 -0.77 -7.95 7.41
C VAL A 103 -1.72 -7.78 8.57
N VAL A 104 -2.98 -8.07 8.32
CA VAL A 104 -4.01 -8.12 9.37
C VAL A 104 -4.22 -9.57 9.77
N CYS A 105 -4.13 -9.86 11.06
CA CYS A 105 -4.40 -11.16 11.64
C CYS A 105 -5.75 -11.17 12.37
N LYS A 106 -6.48 -12.29 12.33
CA LYS A 106 -7.78 -12.46 12.97
C LYS A 106 -7.72 -12.29 14.50
N GLU A 107 -6.57 -12.63 15.08
CA GLU A 107 -6.31 -12.51 16.52
C GLU A 107 -5.78 -11.12 16.91
N ASP A 108 -5.66 -10.18 15.96
CA ASP A 108 -5.38 -8.79 16.32
C ASP A 108 -6.55 -8.26 17.12
N LYS A 109 -6.24 -7.66 18.27
CA LYS A 109 -7.27 -6.98 19.06
C LYS A 109 -7.80 -5.85 18.19
N GLU A 110 -9.06 -5.94 17.77
CA GLU A 110 -9.76 -4.81 17.18
C GLU A 110 -9.87 -3.73 18.27
N GLU A 111 -8.92 -2.80 18.28
CA GLU A 111 -9.13 -1.53 18.96
C GLU A 111 -9.99 -0.68 18.05
N PRO A 112 -11.20 -0.27 18.48
CA PRO A 112 -12.01 0.60 17.67
C PRO A 112 -11.22 1.87 17.38
N PHE A 113 -11.22 2.30 16.12
CA PHE A 113 -10.57 3.55 15.74
C PHE A 113 -11.20 4.71 16.50
N HIS A 114 -10.40 5.35 17.36
CA HIS A 114 -10.80 6.51 18.15
C HIS A 114 -9.81 7.67 17.95
N THR A 115 -10.33 8.84 17.63
CA THR A 115 -9.56 10.07 17.53
C THR A 115 -10.43 11.28 17.90
N GLU A 116 -9.82 12.28 18.52
CA GLU A 116 -10.46 13.59 18.76
C GLU A 116 -10.33 14.52 17.56
N ASP A 117 -9.44 14.21 16.60
CA ASP A 117 -9.29 14.98 15.36
C ASP A 117 -10.43 14.62 14.40
N LYS A 118 -11.40 15.54 14.29
CA LYS A 118 -12.59 15.36 13.44
C LYS A 118 -12.25 15.18 11.96
N ILE A 119 -11.18 15.79 11.48
CA ILE A 119 -10.76 15.69 10.08
C ILE A 119 -10.15 14.32 9.82
N TRP A 120 -9.29 13.87 10.73
CA TRP A 120 -8.76 12.50 10.69
C TRP A 120 -9.88 11.46 10.82
N ALA A 121 -10.87 11.71 11.68
CA ALA A 121 -12.03 10.85 11.84
C ALA A 121 -12.84 10.71 10.54
N GLN A 122 -13.07 11.82 9.83
CA GLN A 122 -13.76 11.80 8.53
C GLN A 122 -12.99 11.02 7.46
N LEU A 123 -11.66 11.16 7.45
CA LEU A 123 -10.79 10.50 6.48
C LEU A 123 -10.67 9.01 6.74
N PHE A 124 -10.05 8.64 7.86
CA PHE A 124 -9.70 7.26 8.16
C PHE A 124 -10.91 6.47 8.66
N GLY A 125 -11.84 7.09 9.40
CA GLY A 125 -13.05 6.44 9.87
C GLY A 125 -13.94 5.93 8.73
N ALA A 126 -14.00 6.64 7.59
CA ALA A 126 -14.72 6.17 6.42
C ALA A 126 -14.06 4.93 5.78
N VAL A 127 -12.73 4.93 5.67
CA VAL A 127 -11.97 3.78 5.12
C VAL A 127 -12.04 2.58 6.07
N ASP A 128 -11.96 2.81 7.37
CA ASP A 128 -12.11 1.80 8.42
C ASP A 128 -13.51 1.16 8.37
N LEU A 129 -14.56 1.97 8.30
CA LEU A 129 -15.95 1.47 8.18
C LEU A 129 -16.13 0.54 6.97
N VAL A 130 -15.60 0.92 5.81
CA VAL A 130 -15.64 0.09 4.60
C VAL A 130 -14.84 -1.19 4.79
N THR A 131 -13.67 -1.11 5.42
CA THR A 131 -12.83 -2.28 5.71
C THR A 131 -13.57 -3.28 6.60
N ARG A 132 -14.24 -2.81 7.65
CA ARG A 132 -15.00 -3.64 8.61
C ARG A 132 -16.31 -4.17 8.06
N SER A 133 -16.82 -3.62 6.96
CA SER A 133 -18.05 -4.12 6.31
C SER A 133 -17.87 -5.45 5.57
N VAL A 134 -16.64 -5.94 5.43
CA VAL A 134 -16.32 -7.22 4.77
C VAL A 134 -15.47 -8.08 5.70
N ASP A 135 -16.03 -9.22 6.13
CA ASP A 135 -15.24 -10.23 6.84
C ASP A 135 -14.42 -11.06 5.84
N VAL A 136 -13.16 -10.63 5.62
CA VAL A 136 -12.21 -11.33 4.75
C VAL A 136 -11.82 -12.70 5.33
N PHE A 137 -11.77 -12.81 6.67
CA PHE A 137 -11.36 -14.04 7.35
C PHE A 137 -12.38 -15.15 7.17
N GLU A 138 -13.65 -14.88 7.47
CA GLU A 138 -14.75 -15.83 7.28
C GLU A 138 -14.91 -16.19 5.80
N ARG A 139 -14.91 -15.20 4.92
CA ARG A 139 -15.15 -15.40 3.48
C ARG A 139 -14.14 -16.36 2.83
N TYR A 140 -12.88 -16.30 3.23
CA TYR A 140 -11.81 -17.09 2.63
C TYR A 140 -11.29 -18.21 3.54
N GLY A 141 -11.83 -18.36 4.74
CA GLY A 141 -11.35 -19.33 5.73
C GLY A 141 -9.88 -19.13 6.07
N VAL A 142 -9.46 -17.88 6.25
CA VAL A 142 -8.07 -17.50 6.57
C VAL A 142 -7.99 -16.83 7.93
N ASP A 143 -6.81 -16.88 8.54
CA ASP A 143 -6.45 -16.24 9.79
C ASP A 143 -5.65 -14.94 9.59
N LYS A 144 -5.12 -14.71 8.37
CA LYS A 144 -4.38 -13.51 8.01
C LYS A 144 -4.54 -13.16 6.53
N TYR A 145 -4.45 -11.88 6.20
CA TYR A 145 -4.40 -11.40 4.81
C TYR A 145 -3.52 -10.16 4.67
N LEU A 146 -2.97 -9.96 3.48
CA LEU A 146 -2.18 -8.78 3.14
C LEU A 146 -3.09 -7.62 2.71
N THR A 147 -2.96 -6.46 3.34
CA THR A 147 -3.67 -5.23 2.97
C THR A 147 -2.71 -4.07 2.66
N ALA A 148 -3.27 -2.90 2.35
CA ALA A 148 -2.50 -1.71 2.01
C ALA A 148 -3.14 -0.42 2.55
N TYR A 149 -2.30 0.57 2.88
CA TYR A 149 -2.72 1.93 3.27
C TYR A 149 -2.37 3.00 2.23
N GLY A 150 -1.71 2.63 1.14
CA GLY A 150 -1.40 3.57 0.07
C GLY A 150 -0.72 2.90 -1.11
N LEU A 151 -1.09 3.33 -2.31
CA LEU A 151 -0.37 3.03 -3.54
C LEU A 151 -0.24 4.32 -4.33
N VAL A 152 0.99 4.73 -4.60
CA VAL A 152 1.30 5.95 -5.36
C VAL A 152 2.28 5.64 -6.47
N VAL A 153 2.10 6.32 -7.61
CA VAL A 153 3.03 6.30 -8.73
C VAL A 153 3.36 7.75 -9.05
N ASP A 154 4.66 8.03 -9.20
CA ASP A 154 5.13 9.33 -9.62
C ASP A 154 4.41 9.76 -10.92
N PRO A 155 3.89 11.00 -11.02
CA PRO A 155 3.17 11.46 -12.20
C PRO A 155 3.91 11.25 -13.52
N SER A 156 5.24 11.38 -13.52
CA SER A 156 6.07 11.16 -14.70
C SER A 156 6.12 9.70 -15.14
N TRP A 157 5.65 8.75 -14.35
CA TRP A 157 5.60 7.31 -14.68
C TRP A 157 4.17 6.75 -14.81
N ARG A 158 3.16 7.62 -14.74
CA ARG A 158 1.76 7.20 -14.98
C ARG A 158 1.58 6.78 -16.44
N GLY A 159 0.70 5.81 -16.64
CA GLY A 159 0.51 5.16 -17.95
C GLY A 159 1.49 4.02 -18.24
N CYS A 160 2.61 3.92 -17.52
CA CYS A 160 3.63 2.90 -17.73
C CYS A 160 3.35 1.55 -17.02
N GLY A 161 2.11 1.30 -16.58
CA GLY A 161 1.73 0.03 -15.94
C GLY A 161 2.18 -0.17 -14.49
N VAL A 162 3.00 0.72 -13.92
CA VAL A 162 3.62 0.59 -12.57
C VAL A 162 2.63 0.16 -11.48
N GLY A 163 1.48 0.83 -11.37
CA GLY A 163 0.50 0.51 -10.33
C GLY A 163 -0.06 -0.91 -10.44
N LYS A 164 -0.23 -1.43 -11.65
CA LYS A 164 -0.67 -2.81 -11.90
C LYS A 164 0.43 -3.80 -11.50
N GLU A 165 1.68 -3.51 -11.88
CA GLU A 165 2.82 -4.38 -11.55
C GLU A 165 3.08 -4.42 -10.04
N LEU A 166 2.92 -3.29 -9.31
CA LEU A 166 2.98 -3.26 -7.84
C LEU A 166 1.93 -4.19 -7.20
N LEU A 167 0.71 -4.21 -7.73
CA LEU A 167 -0.33 -5.13 -7.25
C LEU A 167 -0.02 -6.59 -7.59
N LEU A 168 0.49 -6.87 -8.79
CA LEU A 168 0.86 -8.23 -9.19
C LEU A 168 2.05 -8.76 -8.38
N ALA A 169 3.00 -7.91 -7.99
CA ALA A 169 4.12 -8.26 -7.13
C ALA A 169 3.69 -8.68 -5.71
N ARG A 170 2.46 -8.38 -5.29
CA ARG A 170 1.89 -8.94 -4.05
C ARG A 170 1.74 -10.47 -4.12
N ILE A 171 1.54 -11.05 -5.31
CA ILE A 171 1.37 -12.50 -5.47
C ILE A 171 2.62 -13.28 -5.01
N PRO A 172 3.83 -13.05 -5.57
CA PRO A 172 5.02 -13.75 -5.10
C PRO A 172 5.40 -13.38 -3.65
N LEU A 173 5.13 -12.15 -3.21
CA LEU A 173 5.29 -11.74 -1.81
C LEU A 173 4.41 -12.58 -0.87
N CYS A 174 3.10 -12.66 -1.15
CA CYS A 174 2.15 -13.46 -0.38
C CYS A 174 2.54 -14.94 -0.36
N LYS A 175 2.98 -15.51 -1.49
CA LYS A 175 3.47 -16.89 -1.56
C LYS A 175 4.67 -17.12 -0.64
N ALA A 176 5.63 -16.19 -0.62
CA ALA A 176 6.79 -16.29 0.27
C ALA A 176 6.40 -16.17 1.75
N LEU A 177 5.45 -15.31 2.09
CA LEU A 177 4.96 -15.09 3.46
C LEU A 177 3.96 -16.15 3.95
N ASN A 178 3.62 -17.15 3.12
CA ASN A 178 2.53 -18.09 3.34
C ASN A 178 1.21 -17.37 3.71
N ILE A 179 0.85 -16.36 2.91
CA ILE A 179 -0.39 -15.60 3.00
C ILE A 179 -1.23 -15.93 1.78
N LYS A 180 -2.48 -16.37 2.00
CA LYS A 180 -3.35 -16.86 0.91
C LYS A 180 -4.17 -15.78 0.23
N VAL A 181 -4.38 -14.64 0.90
CA VAL A 181 -5.30 -13.58 0.46
C VAL A 181 -4.62 -12.22 0.54
N THR A 182 -4.83 -11.38 -0.48
CA THR A 182 -4.66 -9.94 -0.36
C THR A 182 -5.99 -9.26 -0.65
N ALA A 183 -6.36 -8.31 0.21
CA ALA A 183 -7.57 -7.53 0.11
C ALA A 183 -7.25 -6.07 0.45
N THR A 184 -7.87 -5.11 -0.22
CA THR A 184 -7.59 -3.68 -0.01
C THR A 184 -8.82 -2.87 -0.41
N VAL A 185 -9.09 -1.80 0.34
CA VAL A 185 -10.09 -0.80 -0.05
C VAL A 185 -9.47 0.10 -1.12
N PHE A 186 -9.94 -0.01 -2.36
CA PHE A 186 -9.53 0.86 -3.46
C PHE A 186 -10.50 2.05 -3.58
N THR A 187 -10.10 3.22 -3.12
CA THR A 187 -10.98 4.40 -2.96
C THR A 187 -11.22 5.18 -4.26
N ALA A 188 -10.32 5.08 -5.24
CA ALA A 188 -10.39 5.83 -6.50
C ALA A 188 -10.79 4.94 -7.68
N GLY A 189 -11.57 5.48 -8.62
CA GLY A 189 -11.92 4.74 -9.85
C GLY A 189 -10.70 4.26 -10.65
N ALA A 190 -9.62 5.06 -10.66
CA ALA A 190 -8.36 4.67 -11.29
C ALA A 190 -7.70 3.47 -10.59
N SER A 191 -7.67 3.45 -9.26
CA SER A 191 -7.07 2.34 -8.50
C SER A 191 -7.93 1.09 -8.57
N GLN A 192 -9.26 1.21 -8.59
CA GLN A 192 -10.18 0.10 -8.83
C GLN A 192 -10.00 -0.52 -10.23
N ALA A 193 -9.85 0.31 -11.27
CA ALA A 193 -9.60 -0.17 -12.63
C ALA A 193 -8.25 -0.91 -12.74
N VAL A 194 -7.21 -0.42 -12.07
CA VAL A 194 -5.90 -1.08 -11.98
C VAL A 194 -6.00 -2.40 -11.21
N ALA A 195 -6.69 -2.41 -10.07
CA ALA A 195 -6.91 -3.62 -9.28
C ALA A 195 -7.65 -4.71 -10.06
N LYS A 196 -8.70 -4.33 -10.80
CA LYS A 196 -9.42 -5.26 -11.69
C LYS A 196 -8.51 -5.86 -12.76
N LYS A 197 -7.63 -5.06 -13.37
CA LYS A 197 -6.62 -5.55 -14.34
C LYS A 197 -5.58 -6.48 -13.69
N ALA A 198 -5.30 -6.30 -12.41
CA ALA A 198 -4.43 -7.17 -11.62
C ALA A 198 -5.15 -8.43 -11.06
N GLY A 199 -6.44 -8.62 -11.37
CA GLY A 199 -7.20 -9.82 -11.00
C GLY A 199 -7.96 -9.72 -9.67
N PHE A 200 -8.03 -8.54 -9.04
CA PHE A 200 -8.87 -8.35 -7.85
C PHE A 200 -10.36 -8.44 -8.21
N VAL A 201 -11.16 -9.00 -7.29
CA VAL A 201 -12.62 -9.10 -7.39
C VAL A 201 -13.28 -8.16 -6.39
N ILE A 202 -14.45 -7.64 -6.74
CA ILE A 202 -15.19 -6.67 -5.92
C ILE A 202 -16.04 -7.41 -4.87
N PHE A 203 -16.01 -6.92 -3.62
CA PHE A 203 -16.77 -7.50 -2.50
C PHE A 203 -18.04 -6.74 -2.14
N LEU A 204 -18.01 -5.41 -2.24
CA LEU A 204 -19.14 -4.54 -1.93
C LEU A 204 -19.89 -4.23 -3.22
N LYS A 205 -21.16 -4.63 -3.28
CA LYS A 205 -22.12 -4.24 -4.32
C LYS A 205 -23.14 -3.28 -3.73
#